data_AF-A0A7X6SLH0-F1
#
_entry.id   AF-A0A7X6SLH0-F1
#
_cell.length_a   1.000
_cell.length_b   1.000
_cell.length_c   1.000
_cell.angle_alpha   90.00
_cell.angle_beta   90.00
_cell.angle_gamma   90.00
#
_symmetry.space_group_name_H-M   'P 1'
#
loop_
_entity.id
_entity.type
_entity.pdbx_description
1 polymer ?
#
loop_
_entity_poly.entity_id
_entity_poly.type
_entity_poly.pdbx_seq_one_letter_code
_entity_poly.pdbx_strand_id
1 'polypeptide(L)'
;MSKNRKKQRTYARNRPVVSRRGLENLWESDGVYVLKLVLVTLGGLMWVRLSHPILVANIPVGAFPAGSLITALLLAWRERAQFNRKIMYAVLVVVTIIGFFVDAGIVI
;
A
#
# COMPACT_ATOMS: atom_id res chain seq x y z
N MET A 1 -39.46 57.65 -18.75
CA MET A 1 -38.10 57.47 -18.20
C MET A 1 -37.98 56.05 -17.62
N SER A 2 -37.32 55.14 -18.34
CA SER A 2 -37.31 53.70 -18.05
C SER A 2 -36.41 53.37 -16.85
N LYS A 3 -36.97 52.74 -15.80
CA LYS A 3 -36.21 52.28 -14.62
C LYS A 3 -35.35 51.08 -15.00
N ASN A 4 -34.03 51.27 -15.02
CA ASN A 4 -33.02 50.23 -15.16
C ASN A 4 -33.15 49.18 -14.04
N ARG A 5 -33.81 48.05 -14.32
CA ARG A 5 -33.83 46.89 -13.42
C ARG A 5 -32.46 46.22 -13.47
N LYS A 6 -31.62 46.47 -12.45
CA LYS A 6 -30.36 45.75 -12.25
C LYS A 6 -30.69 44.26 -12.02
N LYS A 7 -30.39 43.41 -13.01
CA LYS A 7 -30.52 41.96 -12.91
C LYS A 7 -29.69 41.48 -11.72
N GLN A 8 -30.36 40.87 -10.76
CA GLN A 8 -29.73 40.29 -9.57
C GLN A 8 -28.74 39.23 -10.05
N ARG A 9 -27.45 39.45 -9.84
CA ARG A 9 -26.41 38.46 -10.14
C ARG A 9 -26.59 37.33 -9.14
N THR A 10 -27.16 36.20 -9.57
CA THR A 10 -27.19 34.98 -8.77
C THR A 10 -25.75 34.58 -8.50
N TYR A 11 -25.27 34.92 -7.30
CA TYR A 11 -23.97 34.49 -6.82
C TYR A 11 -24.04 32.96 -6.68
N ALA A 12 -23.37 32.24 -7.57
CA ALA A 12 -23.21 30.79 -7.46
C ALA A 12 -22.31 30.47 -6.26
N ARG A 13 -22.82 30.70 -5.04
CA ARG A 13 -22.16 30.47 -3.75
C ARG A 13 -21.89 28.98 -3.50
N ASN A 14 -22.59 28.12 -4.22
CA ASN A 14 -22.56 26.68 -4.08
C ASN A 14 -21.99 26.01 -5.33
N ARG A 15 -20.97 26.61 -5.97
CA ARG A 15 -20.10 25.76 -6.78
C ARG A 15 -19.28 24.96 -5.77
N PRO A 16 -19.48 23.63 -5.65
CA PRO A 16 -18.56 22.85 -4.82
C PRO A 16 -17.16 23.17 -5.34
N VAL A 17 -16.26 23.61 -4.45
CA VAL A 17 -14.81 23.65 -4.70
C VAL A 17 -14.29 22.20 -4.73
N VAL A 18 -15.02 21.32 -5.40
CA VAL A 18 -14.57 20.00 -5.74
C VAL A 18 -13.87 20.22 -7.05
N SER A 19 -12.55 20.30 -6.97
CA SER A 19 -11.72 20.19 -8.16
C SER A 19 -12.25 18.96 -8.93
N ARG A 20 -12.62 19.14 -10.20
CA ARG A 20 -12.91 18.00 -11.09
C ARG A 20 -11.69 17.06 -11.24
N ARG A 21 -10.57 17.37 -10.60
CA ARG A 21 -9.39 16.53 -10.37
C ARG A 21 -9.56 15.65 -9.13
N GLY A 22 -10.73 15.02 -8.98
CA GLY A 22 -10.84 13.74 -8.27
C GLY A 22 -10.15 12.60 -9.03
N LEU A 23 -9.62 12.90 -10.23
CA LEU A 23 -8.57 12.12 -10.87
C LEU A 23 -7.28 12.39 -10.09
N GLU A 24 -7.01 11.56 -9.08
CA GLU A 24 -5.63 11.37 -8.63
C GLU A 24 -4.80 11.19 -9.90
N ASN A 25 -3.88 12.11 -10.17
CA ASN A 25 -3.01 11.93 -11.32
C ASN A 25 -2.28 10.60 -11.09
N LEU A 26 -2.59 9.60 -11.90
CA LEU A 26 -1.83 8.36 -12.00
C LEU A 26 -0.46 8.75 -12.57
N TRP A 27 0.38 9.31 -11.70
CA TRP A 27 1.71 9.83 -12.05
C TRP A 27 2.71 8.71 -12.31
N GLU A 28 2.35 7.47 -11.97
CA GLU A 28 3.20 6.31 -12.11
C GLU A 28 2.79 5.51 -13.34
N SER A 29 3.77 5.10 -14.13
CA SER A 29 3.51 4.20 -15.26
C SER A 29 3.18 2.81 -14.77
N ASP A 30 2.33 2.10 -15.52
CA ASP A 30 1.88 0.74 -15.18
C ASP A 30 3.06 -0.20 -14.92
N GLY A 31 4.14 -0.09 -15.71
CA GLY A 31 5.34 -0.91 -15.54
C GLY A 31 6.04 -0.71 -14.19
N VAL A 32 6.11 0.53 -13.69
CA VAL A 32 6.71 0.82 -12.38
C VAL A 32 5.81 0.29 -11.27
N TYR A 33 4.50 0.44 -11.41
CA TYR A 33 3.54 -0.10 -10.45
C TYR A 33 3.61 -1.63 -10.37
N VAL A 34 3.68 -2.32 -11.52
CA VAL A 34 3.86 -3.77 -11.58
C VAL A 34 5.20 -4.19 -10.96
N LEU A 35 6.29 -3.47 -11.23
CA LEU A 35 7.58 -3.75 -10.60
C LEU A 35 7.49 -3.65 -9.08
N LYS A 36 6.82 -2.62 -8.54
CA LYS A 36 6.58 -2.50 -7.10
C LYS A 36 5.81 -3.70 -6.55
N LEU A 37 4.76 -4.15 -7.22
CA LEU A 37 4.01 -5.34 -6.81
C LEU A 37 4.88 -6.61 -6.79
N VAL A 38 5.76 -6.79 -7.78
CA VAL A 38 6.73 -7.90 -7.82
C VAL A 38 7.69 -7.81 -6.63
N LEU A 39 8.26 -6.64 -6.35
CA LEU A 39 9.17 -6.44 -5.22
C LEU A 39 8.48 -6.69 -3.88
N VAL A 40 7.23 -6.22 -3.73
CA VAL A 40 6.40 -6.47 -2.54
C VAL A 40 6.14 -7.97 -2.36
N THR A 41 5.86 -8.68 -3.45
CA THR A 41 5.63 -10.12 -3.43
C THR A 41 6.89 -10.87 -3.00
N LEU A 42 8.05 -10.54 -3.61
CA LEU A 42 9.33 -11.12 -3.22
C LEU A 42 9.63 -10.86 -1.74
N GLY A 43 9.45 -9.63 -1.27
CA GLY A 43 9.64 -9.26 0.13
C GLY A 43 8.72 -10.05 1.10
N GLY A 44 7.46 -10.29 0.71
CA GLY A 44 6.53 -11.10 1.50
C GLY A 44 6.89 -12.59 1.57
N LEU A 45 7.58 -13.12 0.56
CA LEU A 45 8.05 -14.51 0.51
C LEU A 45 9.36 -14.72 1.28
N MET A 46 10.09 -13.66 1.63
CA MET A 46 11.36 -13.77 2.37
C MET A 46 11.14 -14.02 3.86
N TRP A 47 10.79 -15.26 4.19
CA TRP A 47 10.78 -15.77 5.54
C TRP A 47 12.19 -16.16 5.99
N VAL A 48 12.49 -15.95 7.27
CA VAL A 48 13.66 -16.52 7.92
C VAL A 48 13.16 -17.72 8.73
N ARG A 49 13.60 -18.92 8.34
CA ARG A 49 13.20 -20.18 8.97
C ARG A 49 14.41 -20.75 9.71
N LEU A 50 14.18 -21.27 10.91
CA LEU A 50 15.19 -21.89 11.75
C LEU A 50 15.12 -23.41 11.58
N SER A 51 16.27 -24.03 11.29
CA SER A 51 16.41 -25.48 11.15
C SER A 51 16.09 -26.22 12.44
N HIS A 52 16.41 -25.58 13.58
CA HIS A 52 16.08 -26.05 14.91
C HIS A 52 15.20 -25.00 15.60
N PRO A 53 13.94 -25.33 15.95
CA PRO A 53 13.04 -24.36 16.55
C PRO A 53 13.54 -23.94 17.94
N ILE A 54 13.51 -22.65 18.21
CA ILE A 54 13.88 -22.09 19.51
C ILE A 54 12.62 -22.02 20.37
N LEU A 55 12.70 -22.47 21.62
CA LEU A 55 11.60 -22.37 22.58
C LEU A 55 11.62 -20.99 23.24
N VAL A 56 10.63 -20.15 22.93
CA VAL A 56 10.42 -18.86 23.58
C VAL A 56 9.19 -18.98 24.46
N ALA A 57 9.34 -18.85 25.79
CA ALA A 57 8.24 -19.01 26.74
C ALA A 57 7.44 -20.32 26.54
N ASN A 58 8.14 -21.43 26.25
CA ASN A 58 7.59 -22.75 25.96
C ASN A 58 6.80 -22.86 24.64
N ILE A 59 6.89 -21.85 23.76
CA ILE A 59 6.31 -21.87 22.41
C ILE A 59 7.45 -22.11 21.40
N PRO A 60 7.37 -23.14 20.55
CA PRO A 60 8.37 -23.36 19.51
C PRO A 60 8.22 -22.31 18.41
N VAL A 61 9.23 -21.45 18.26
CA VAL A 61 9.32 -20.46 17.19
C VAL A 61 10.35 -20.96 16.18
N GLY A 62 9.87 -21.38 15.02
CA GLY A 62 10.69 -21.91 13.93
C GLY A 62 10.75 -21.00 12.69
N ALA A 63 9.94 -19.94 12.63
CA ALA A 63 9.89 -19.06 11.47
C ALA A 63 9.56 -17.62 11.87
N PHE A 64 10.19 -16.67 11.20
CA PHE A 64 10.01 -15.25 11.40
C PHE A 64 9.86 -14.53 10.05
N PRO A 65 8.79 -13.76 9.81
CA PRO A 65 8.54 -13.11 8.53
C PRO A 65 9.35 -11.80 8.39
N ALA A 66 10.68 -11.89 8.49
CA ALA A 66 11.58 -10.74 8.48
C ALA A 66 11.39 -9.87 7.22
N GLY A 67 11.31 -10.51 6.05
CA GLY A 67 11.17 -9.82 4.77
C GLY A 67 9.90 -9.00 4.66
N SER A 68 8.77 -9.51 5.16
CA SER A 68 7.51 -8.77 5.11
C SER A 68 7.53 -7.55 6.03
N LEU A 69 8.14 -7.65 7.22
CA LEU A 69 8.29 -6.52 8.14
C LEU A 69 9.18 -5.43 7.55
N ILE A 70 10.32 -5.80 6.96
CA ILE A 70 11.23 -4.85 6.29
C ILE A 70 10.50 -4.18 5.12
N THR A 71 9.79 -4.96 4.32
CA THR A 71 9.05 -4.46 3.17
C THR A 71 7.94 -3.50 3.61
N ALA A 72 7.17 -3.84 4.65
CA ALA A 72 6.13 -2.97 5.19
C ALA A 72 6.70 -1.62 5.66
N LEU A 73 7.85 -1.62 6.33
CA LEU A 73 8.53 -0.40 6.77
C LEU A 73 9.01 0.43 5.57
N LEU A 74 9.59 -0.21 4.55
CA LEU A 74 10.01 0.46 3.30
C LEU A 74 8.82 1.12 2.59
N LEU A 75 7.67 0.45 2.55
CA LEU A 75 6.44 0.99 1.96
C LEU A 75 5.92 2.19 2.77
N ALA A 76 5.94 2.10 4.10
CA ALA A 76 5.57 3.20 4.98
C ALA A 76 6.42 4.45 4.74
N TRP A 77 7.72 4.24 4.49
CA TRP A 77 8.67 5.33 4.29
C TRP A 77 8.66 5.91 2.87
N ARG A 78 8.56 5.05 1.84
CA ARG A 78 8.75 5.46 0.44
C ARG A 78 7.46 5.85 -0.28
N GLU A 79 6.35 5.17 0.01
CA GLU A 79 5.10 5.33 -0.73
C GLU A 79 4.24 6.45 -0.15
N ARG A 80 4.18 7.57 -0.89
CA ARG A 80 3.41 8.75 -0.47
C ARG A 80 1.94 8.61 -0.84
N ALA A 81 1.61 7.89 -1.92
CA ALA A 81 0.23 7.70 -2.35
C ALA A 81 -0.48 6.72 -1.43
N GLN A 82 -1.50 7.20 -0.72
CA GLN A 82 -2.26 6.42 0.26
C GLN A 82 -2.94 5.21 -0.39
N PHE A 83 -3.46 5.36 -1.61
CA PHE A 83 -4.14 4.29 -2.34
C PHE A 83 -3.18 3.17 -2.71
N ASN A 84 -2.05 3.49 -3.36
CA ASN A 84 -1.02 2.52 -3.71
C ASN A 84 -0.50 1.78 -2.47
N ARG A 85 -0.24 2.51 -1.38
CA ARG A 85 0.26 1.90 -0.14
C ARG A 85 -0.73 0.90 0.47
N LYS A 86 -2.04 1.18 0.44
CA LYS A 86 -3.08 0.26 0.92
C LYS A 86 -3.13 -1.03 0.09
N ILE A 87 -3.09 -0.91 -1.24
CA ILE A 87 -3.08 -2.08 -2.13
C ILE A 87 -1.82 -2.91 -1.88
N MET A 88 -0.65 -2.28 -1.83
CA MET A 88 0.58 -3.01 -1.63
C MET A 88 0.67 -3.66 -0.24
N TYR A 89 0.12 -3.06 0.82
CA TYR A 89 0.00 -3.75 2.10
C TYR A 89 -0.95 -4.95 2.04
N ALA A 90 -2.07 -4.85 1.34
CA ALA A 90 -2.97 -5.98 1.17
C ALA A 90 -2.26 -7.14 0.44
N VAL A 91 -1.54 -6.84 -0.64
CA VAL A 91 -0.73 -7.83 -1.37
C VAL A 91 0.35 -8.42 -0.47
N LEU A 92 1.09 -7.59 0.26
CA LEU A 92 2.15 -8.04 1.17
C LEU A 92 1.61 -9.02 2.22
N VAL A 93 0.49 -8.71 2.86
CA VAL A 93 -0.13 -9.56 3.87
C VAL A 93 -0.57 -10.89 3.28
N VAL A 94 -1.28 -10.87 2.15
CA VAL A 94 -1.74 -12.09 1.46
C VAL A 94 -0.55 -12.97 1.08
N VAL A 95 0.49 -12.39 0.46
CA VAL A 95 1.69 -13.13 0.06
C VAL A 95 2.45 -13.67 1.26
N THR A 96 2.52 -12.92 2.37
CA THR A 96 3.17 -13.39 3.60
C THR A 96 2.44 -14.61 4.16
N ILE A 97 1.11 -14.56 4.22
CA ILE A 97 0.28 -15.70 4.68
C ILE A 97 0.48 -16.90 3.76
N ILE A 98 0.47 -16.72 2.44
CA ILE A 98 0.73 -17.80 1.49
C ILE A 98 2.15 -18.35 1.68
N GLY A 99 3.15 -17.48 1.81
CA GLY A 99 4.55 -17.84 2.02
C GLY A 99 4.84 -18.58 3.32
N PHE A 100 3.94 -18.49 4.31
CA PHE A 100 4.02 -19.32 5.51
C PHE A 100 3.86 -20.82 5.18
N PHE A 101 3.02 -21.16 4.20
CA PHE A 101 2.77 -22.55 3.79
C PHE A 101 3.74 -23.07 2.73
N VAL A 102 4.51 -22.18 2.11
CA VAL A 102 5.52 -22.54 1.13
C VAL A 102 6.87 -22.62 1.84
N ASP A 103 7.70 -23.62 1.53
CA ASP A 103 9.12 -23.65 1.92
C ASP A 103 9.95 -22.65 1.09
N ALA A 104 9.45 -21.42 1.00
CA ALA A 104 10.12 -20.27 0.42
C ALA A 104 10.71 -19.45 1.57
N GLY A 105 11.99 -19.10 1.44
CA GLY A 105 12.71 -18.30 2.43
C GLY A 105 14.17 -18.70 2.58
N ILE A 106 14.80 -18.10 3.58
CA ILE A 106 16.18 -18.40 3.97
C ILE A 106 16.09 -19.30 5.19
N VAL A 107 16.65 -20.50 5.07
CA VAL A 107 16.79 -21.44 6.19
C VAL A 107 18.17 -21.23 6.82
N ILE A 108 18.18 -21.03 8.14
CA ILE A 108 19.38 -20.85 8.96
C ILE A 108 19.44 -21.93 10.04
#